data_AF-A0A3A9ASF3-F1
#
_entry.id   AF-A0A3A9ASF3-F1
#
_cell.length_a   1.000
_cell.length_b   1.000
_cell.length_c   1.000
_cell.angle_alpha   90.00
_cell.angle_beta   90.00
_cell.angle_gamma   90.00
#
_symmetry.space_group_name_H-M   'P 1'
#
loop_
_entity.id
_entity.type
_entity.pdbx_description
1 polymer ?
#
loop_
_entity_poly.entity_id
_entity_poly.type
_entity_poly.pdbx_seq_one_letter_code
_entity_poly.pdbx_strand_id
1 'polypeptide(L)'
;MIMKRKTIIISLICILSAVIIVMVTAVFRGRKPYKNVDSSQIVSATVRLTPPDKTIQITEVTELVKLLKDVVIYNEDNSYTEYSGQGVTFTVTMADGTQTSIMAYNPFLVIDGVGYKTKYEPCEALNHYANILLEQTEKLSFADITHGTTFQATVIEITDSSILVKPVDGSLELDSSDKFSVPNTKKLALQTGDTVEIVYNGDILESYPAQLGEVYKITLLEQTEADAMWDRIPMVRINGKLYYDTGRESTVSGRCGNMDGEIISTVDGTEIPMEDNQSNFGSGFGYQYGTEDTIEIFMNEKWFIFEYREDSE
;
A
#
# COMPACT_ATOMS: atom_id res chain seq x y z
N MET A 1 -25.69 45.01 -65.76
CA MET A 1 -26.19 44.60 -64.42
C MET A 1 -25.77 43.18 -64.01
N ILE A 2 -25.62 42.24 -64.95
CA ILE A 2 -25.26 40.83 -64.69
C ILE A 2 -23.83 40.65 -64.14
N MET A 3 -22.84 41.40 -64.65
CA MET A 3 -21.44 41.29 -64.19
C MET A 3 -21.25 41.74 -62.72
N LYS A 4 -21.88 42.83 -62.29
CA LYS A 4 -21.78 43.33 -60.91
C LYS A 4 -22.35 42.32 -59.89
N ARG A 5 -23.44 41.60 -60.23
CA ARG A 5 -24.00 40.55 -59.37
C ARG A 5 -23.07 39.34 -59.24
N LYS A 6 -22.39 38.93 -60.32
CA LYS A 6 -21.41 37.83 -60.27
C LYS A 6 -20.18 38.19 -59.41
N THR A 7 -19.67 39.42 -59.52
CA THR A 7 -18.55 39.88 -58.69
C THR A 7 -18.91 39.94 -57.20
N ILE A 8 -20.13 40.38 -56.86
CA ILE A 8 -20.61 40.42 -55.47
C ILE A 8 -20.78 38.99 -54.90
N ILE A 9 -21.32 38.05 -55.68
CA ILE A 9 -21.49 36.65 -55.27
C ILE A 9 -20.12 35.98 -55.04
N ILE A 10 -19.15 36.19 -55.94
CA ILE A 10 -17.79 35.65 -55.78
C ILE A 10 -17.13 36.22 -54.51
N SER A 11 -17.26 37.54 -54.27
CA SER A 11 -16.72 38.17 -53.06
C SER A 11 -17.34 37.62 -51.78
N LEU A 12 -18.66 37.36 -51.76
CA LEU A 12 -19.33 36.76 -50.61
C LEU A 12 -18.87 35.33 -50.34
N ILE A 13 -18.69 34.52 -51.40
CA ILE A 13 -18.17 33.15 -51.30
C ILE A 13 -16.74 33.15 -50.75
N CYS A 14 -15.88 34.07 -51.21
CA CYS A 14 -14.51 34.20 -50.70
C CYS A 14 -14.44 34.63 -49.22
N ILE A 15 -15.36 35.50 -48.78
CA ILE A 15 -15.44 35.89 -47.37
C ILE A 15 -15.92 34.70 -46.53
N LEU A 16 -16.94 33.98 -46.99
CA LEU A 16 -17.46 32.79 -46.29
C LEU A 16 -16.39 31.70 -46.18
N SER A 17 -15.62 31.45 -47.26
CA SER A 17 -14.53 30.48 -47.23
C SER A 17 -13.38 30.92 -46.34
N ALA A 18 -13.03 32.21 -46.30
CA ALA A 18 -12.05 32.73 -45.37
C ALA A 18 -12.50 32.60 -43.91
N VAL A 19 -13.77 32.85 -43.60
CA VAL A 19 -14.34 32.63 -42.26
C VAL A 19 -14.32 31.15 -41.87
N ILE A 20 -14.65 30.24 -42.79
CA ILE A 20 -14.57 28.79 -42.56
C ILE A 20 -13.12 28.37 -42.33
N ILE A 21 -12.16 28.86 -43.11
CA ILE A 21 -10.72 28.57 -42.92
C ILE A 21 -10.24 29.12 -41.57
N VAL A 22 -10.66 30.32 -41.16
CA VAL A 22 -10.33 30.89 -39.85
C VAL A 22 -10.96 30.08 -38.71
N MET A 23 -12.22 29.64 -38.85
CA MET A 23 -12.85 28.77 -37.86
C MET A 23 -12.17 27.39 -37.77
N VAL A 24 -11.86 26.77 -38.91
CA VAL A 24 -11.15 25.48 -38.96
C VAL A 24 -9.74 25.61 -38.38
N THR A 25 -8.99 26.66 -38.72
CA THR A 25 -7.65 26.90 -38.16
C THR A 25 -7.68 27.26 -36.67
N ALA A 26 -8.75 27.86 -36.17
CA ALA A 26 -8.96 28.08 -34.73
C ALA A 26 -9.23 26.76 -33.98
N VAL A 27 -9.95 25.81 -34.58
CA VAL A 27 -10.17 24.46 -34.02
C VAL A 27 -8.86 23.64 -33.96
N PHE A 28 -7.93 23.85 -34.90
CA PHE A 28 -6.60 23.21 -34.88
C PHE A 28 -5.56 23.91 -33.98
N ARG A 29 -5.89 25.06 -33.38
CA ARG A 29 -5.01 25.74 -32.41
C ARG A 29 -5.34 25.27 -31.00
N GLY A 30 -4.44 24.48 -30.41
CA GLY A 30 -4.58 24.05 -29.02
C GLY A 30 -4.82 25.23 -28.07
N ARG A 31 -5.68 25.03 -27.08
CA ARG A 31 -6.08 26.04 -26.09
C ARG A 31 -5.33 25.84 -24.78
N LYS A 32 -5.01 26.94 -24.08
CA LYS A 32 -4.34 26.94 -22.77
C LYS A 32 -5.35 27.31 -21.67
N PRO A 33 -5.99 26.33 -21.00
CA PRO A 33 -7.10 26.60 -20.08
C PRO A 33 -6.68 27.43 -18.86
N TYR A 34 -5.46 27.24 -18.36
CA TYR A 34 -4.98 27.88 -17.13
C TYR A 34 -3.98 29.01 -17.38
N LYS A 35 -3.93 29.56 -18.60
CA LYS A 35 -2.95 30.59 -19.00
C LYS A 35 -2.91 31.79 -18.04
N ASN A 36 -4.07 32.17 -17.49
CA ASN A 36 -4.25 33.38 -16.70
C ASN A 36 -4.47 33.13 -15.20
N VAL A 37 -4.29 31.89 -14.74
CA VAL A 37 -4.43 31.57 -13.30
C VAL A 37 -3.27 32.20 -12.53
N ASP A 38 -3.55 32.80 -11.39
CA ASP A 38 -2.55 33.29 -10.46
C ASP A 38 -2.55 32.47 -9.16
N SER A 39 -1.39 32.31 -8.52
CA SER A 39 -1.30 31.56 -7.25
C SER A 39 -2.12 32.20 -6.14
N SER A 40 -2.32 33.51 -6.15
CA SER A 40 -3.20 34.22 -5.20
C SER A 40 -4.68 33.83 -5.30
N GLN A 41 -5.08 33.19 -6.41
CA GLN A 41 -6.46 32.74 -6.63
C GLN A 41 -6.70 31.32 -6.10
N ILE A 42 -5.65 30.59 -5.70
CA ILE A 42 -5.75 29.23 -5.20
C ILE A 42 -5.76 29.26 -3.66
N VAL A 43 -6.81 28.70 -3.06
CA VAL A 43 -6.95 28.55 -1.60
C VAL A 43 -6.26 27.29 -1.12
N SER A 44 -6.41 26.19 -1.85
CA SER A 44 -5.80 24.91 -1.53
C SER A 44 -5.62 24.05 -2.77
N ALA A 45 -4.65 23.16 -2.74
CA ALA A 45 -4.45 22.17 -3.78
C ALA A 45 -3.99 20.83 -3.18
N THR A 46 -4.50 19.74 -3.75
CA THR A 46 -4.04 18.38 -3.46
C THR A 46 -3.65 17.68 -4.75
N VAL A 47 -2.82 16.64 -4.63
CA VAL A 47 -2.54 15.73 -5.73
C VAL A 47 -2.70 14.29 -5.29
N ARG A 48 -3.41 13.48 -6.08
CA ARG A 48 -3.56 12.04 -5.91
C ARG A 48 -2.85 11.31 -7.05
N LEU A 49 -1.94 10.40 -6.71
CA LEU A 49 -1.23 9.54 -7.67
C LEU A 49 -1.89 8.15 -7.68
N THR A 50 -2.19 7.60 -8.85
CA THR A 50 -2.82 6.27 -9.00
C THR A 50 -2.19 5.49 -10.16
N PRO A 51 -1.41 4.42 -9.89
CA PRO A 51 -0.82 4.02 -8.59
C PRO A 51 0.14 5.08 -8.03
N PRO A 52 0.51 5.12 -6.73
CA PRO A 52 0.26 4.13 -5.65
C PRO A 52 -0.97 4.39 -4.76
N ASP A 53 -1.94 5.18 -5.21
CA ASP A 53 -3.12 5.60 -4.42
C ASP A 53 -2.75 6.42 -3.16
N LYS A 54 -1.88 7.42 -3.36
CA LYS A 54 -1.45 8.36 -2.34
C LYS A 54 -1.93 9.76 -2.66
N THR A 55 -2.44 10.46 -1.64
CA THR A 55 -2.87 11.86 -1.75
C THR A 55 -1.94 12.75 -0.93
N ILE A 56 -1.47 13.83 -1.53
CA ILE A 56 -0.50 14.77 -0.94
C ILE A 56 -1.12 16.17 -0.96
N GLN A 57 -0.97 16.89 0.15
CA GLN A 57 -1.31 18.31 0.23
C GLN A 57 -0.20 19.15 -0.41
N ILE A 58 -0.55 20.08 -1.29
CA ILE A 58 0.41 20.98 -1.92
C ILE A 58 0.43 22.28 -1.12
N THR A 59 1.46 22.45 -0.30
CA THR A 59 1.64 23.63 0.56
C THR A 59 2.04 24.86 -0.25
N GLU A 60 2.89 24.68 -1.27
CA GLU A 60 3.38 25.75 -2.14
C GLU A 60 2.90 25.57 -3.59
N VAL A 61 1.89 26.36 -3.97
CA VAL A 61 1.19 26.23 -5.26
C VAL A 61 1.89 26.93 -6.42
N THR A 62 2.97 27.67 -6.17
CA THR A 62 3.64 28.51 -7.18
C THR A 62 4.16 27.69 -8.37
N GLU A 63 4.83 26.56 -8.13
CA GLU A 63 5.33 25.71 -9.22
C GLU A 63 4.17 25.01 -9.95
N LEU A 64 3.14 24.55 -9.22
CA LEU A 64 1.94 23.98 -9.84
C LEU A 64 1.29 24.96 -10.83
N VAL A 65 1.09 26.22 -10.44
CA VAL A 65 0.50 27.25 -11.30
C VAL A 65 1.33 27.47 -12.57
N LYS A 66 2.67 27.48 -12.43
CA LYS A 66 3.58 27.62 -13.56
C LYS A 66 3.44 26.46 -14.54
N LEU A 67 3.35 25.23 -14.05
CA LEU A 67 3.12 24.04 -14.89
C LEU A 67 1.75 24.08 -15.57
N LEU A 68 0.70 24.45 -14.84
CA LEU A 68 -0.66 24.57 -15.38
C LEU A 68 -0.76 25.60 -16.51
N LYS A 69 -0.01 26.71 -16.45
CA LYS A 69 0.04 27.73 -17.52
C LYS A 69 0.61 27.20 -18.85
N ASP A 70 1.37 26.11 -18.81
CA ASP A 70 1.98 25.49 -19.98
C ASP A 70 1.16 24.37 -20.61
N VAL A 71 0.14 23.89 -19.91
CA VAL A 71 -0.81 22.90 -20.42
C VAL A 71 -1.52 23.41 -21.67
N VAL A 72 -1.55 22.58 -22.71
CA VAL A 72 -2.24 22.83 -23.97
C VAL A 72 -3.15 21.65 -24.25
N ILE A 73 -4.45 21.89 -24.39
CA ILE A 73 -5.43 20.88 -24.77
C ILE A 73 -5.93 21.11 -26.19
N TYR A 74 -6.25 20.03 -26.89
CA TYR A 74 -6.77 20.03 -28.25
C TYR A 74 -8.24 19.58 -28.24
N ASN A 75 -8.60 18.63 -29.12
CA ASN A 75 -9.93 18.06 -29.20
C ASN A 75 -10.23 17.20 -27.96
N GLU A 76 -11.52 17.15 -27.61
CA GLU A 76 -12.03 16.18 -26.66
C GLU A 76 -11.73 14.77 -27.17
N ASP A 77 -11.19 13.95 -26.29
CA ASP A 77 -10.85 12.56 -26.55
C ASP A 77 -10.88 11.77 -25.24
N ASN A 78 -11.92 10.97 -25.08
CA ASN A 78 -12.15 10.16 -23.89
C ASN A 78 -11.53 8.75 -24.00
N SER A 79 -10.71 8.46 -25.02
CA SER A 79 -10.02 7.16 -25.16
C SER A 79 -8.98 6.88 -24.05
N TYR A 80 -8.73 7.85 -23.18
CA TYR A 80 -7.90 7.66 -21.99
C TYR A 80 -8.43 6.56 -21.06
N THR A 81 -9.71 6.21 -21.11
CA THR A 81 -10.31 5.13 -20.31
C THR A 81 -9.74 3.74 -20.63
N GLU A 82 -9.17 3.57 -21.82
CA GLU A 82 -8.52 2.33 -22.26
C GLU A 82 -7.00 2.37 -22.06
N TYR A 83 -6.46 3.53 -21.65
CA TYR A 83 -5.04 3.73 -21.43
C TYR A 83 -4.63 3.16 -20.05
N SER A 84 -3.45 2.57 -19.98
CA SER A 84 -2.86 2.01 -18.75
C SER A 84 -1.58 2.77 -18.41
N GLY A 85 -1.50 3.32 -17.20
CA GLY A 85 -0.35 4.07 -16.72
C GLY A 85 -0.63 4.66 -15.33
N GLN A 86 0.24 5.57 -14.89
CA GLN A 86 0.00 6.37 -13.68
C GLN A 86 -0.84 7.60 -14.03
N GLY A 87 -1.98 7.75 -13.37
CA GLY A 87 -2.78 8.98 -13.37
C GLY A 87 -2.42 9.86 -12.19
N VAL A 88 -2.15 11.14 -12.46
CA VAL A 88 -1.89 12.14 -11.42
C VAL A 88 -3.01 13.17 -11.43
N THR A 89 -3.82 13.18 -10.39
CA THR A 89 -5.02 14.03 -10.29
C THR A 89 -4.81 15.16 -9.30
N PHE A 90 -4.70 16.38 -9.80
CA PHE A 90 -4.69 17.59 -8.99
C PHE A 90 -6.11 18.04 -8.70
N THR A 91 -6.44 18.31 -7.44
CA THR A 91 -7.69 18.99 -7.07
C THR A 91 -7.34 20.37 -6.57
N VAL A 92 -7.82 21.40 -7.26
CA VAL A 92 -7.52 22.80 -6.95
C VAL A 92 -8.80 23.49 -6.50
N THR A 93 -8.76 24.13 -5.33
CA THR A 93 -9.87 24.94 -4.81
C THR A 93 -9.50 26.42 -4.92
N MET A 94 -10.33 27.19 -5.62
CA MET A 94 -10.13 28.60 -5.91
C MET A 94 -10.75 29.50 -4.83
N ALA A 95 -10.35 30.78 -4.80
CA ALA A 95 -10.85 31.80 -3.87
C ALA A 95 -12.33 32.13 -4.04
N ASP A 96 -12.90 31.90 -5.22
CA ASP A 96 -14.34 32.01 -5.47
C ASP A 96 -15.14 30.78 -5.02
N GLY A 97 -14.47 29.78 -4.43
CA GLY A 97 -15.06 28.53 -3.95
C GLY A 97 -15.22 27.46 -5.03
N THR A 98 -14.84 27.73 -6.29
CA THR A 98 -14.86 26.71 -7.33
C THR A 98 -13.76 25.67 -7.10
N GLN A 99 -14.05 24.42 -7.45
CA GLN A 99 -13.11 23.32 -7.38
C GLN A 99 -12.96 22.68 -8.76
N THR A 100 -11.72 22.44 -9.17
CA THR A 100 -11.40 21.82 -10.46
C THR A 100 -10.51 20.61 -10.25
N SER A 101 -10.84 19.51 -10.91
CA SER A 101 -10.05 18.29 -10.99
C SER A 101 -9.27 18.25 -12.30
N ILE A 102 -7.95 18.09 -12.22
CA ILE A 102 -7.03 18.09 -13.36
C ILE A 102 -6.18 16.82 -13.30
N MET A 103 -6.50 15.85 -14.14
CA MET A 103 -5.73 14.61 -14.25
C MET A 103 -4.73 14.71 -15.41
N ALA A 104 -3.45 14.60 -15.08
CA ALA A 104 -2.38 14.36 -16.05
C ALA A 104 -2.28 12.84 -16.28
N TYR A 105 -2.63 12.38 -17.48
CA TYR A 105 -2.62 10.97 -17.84
C TYR A 105 -2.11 10.80 -19.27
N ASN A 106 -0.80 10.98 -19.43
CA ASN A 106 -0.11 11.13 -20.71
C ASN A 106 -0.56 10.09 -21.76
N PRO A 107 -0.96 10.45 -22.99
CA PRO A 107 -0.97 11.78 -23.62
C PRO A 107 -2.30 12.53 -23.50
N PHE A 108 -3.03 12.31 -22.41
CA PHE A 108 -4.30 12.93 -22.11
C PHE A 108 -4.23 13.86 -20.91
N LEU A 109 -5.08 14.87 -20.94
CA LEU A 109 -5.41 15.67 -19.79
C LEU A 109 -6.92 15.59 -19.58
N VAL A 110 -7.34 15.19 -18.38
CA VAL A 110 -8.76 15.12 -18.02
C VAL A 110 -9.07 16.29 -17.11
N ILE A 111 -9.98 17.17 -17.51
CA ILE A 111 -10.43 18.32 -16.70
C ILE A 111 -11.89 18.07 -16.35
N ASP A 112 -12.20 17.99 -15.06
CA ASP A 112 -13.55 17.77 -14.53
C ASP A 112 -14.28 16.60 -15.20
N GLY A 113 -13.55 15.51 -15.44
CA GLY A 113 -14.05 14.28 -16.07
C GLY A 113 -14.07 14.29 -17.60
N VAL A 114 -13.72 15.40 -18.27
CA VAL A 114 -13.65 15.48 -19.74
C VAL A 114 -12.21 15.31 -20.21
N GLY A 115 -11.95 14.29 -21.02
CA GLY A 115 -10.63 13.98 -21.57
C GLY A 115 -10.29 14.81 -22.80
N TYR A 116 -9.04 15.25 -22.89
CA TYR A 116 -8.51 15.98 -24.04
C TYR A 116 -7.16 15.42 -24.45
N LYS A 117 -6.89 15.41 -25.77
CA LYS A 117 -5.50 15.28 -26.23
C LYS A 117 -4.70 16.49 -25.73
N THR A 118 -3.51 16.23 -25.22
CA THR A 118 -2.57 17.26 -24.76
C THR A 118 -1.19 17.06 -25.39
N LYS A 119 -0.34 18.08 -25.28
CA LYS A 119 1.09 17.89 -25.50
C LYS A 119 1.68 16.98 -24.42
N TYR A 120 2.65 16.16 -24.82
CA TYR A 120 3.36 15.24 -23.94
C TYR A 120 4.08 16.02 -22.83
N GLU A 121 4.88 17.02 -23.20
CA GLU A 121 5.84 17.66 -22.27
C GLU A 121 5.17 18.36 -21.08
N PRO A 122 4.08 19.15 -21.24
CA PRO A 122 3.38 19.73 -20.09
C PRO A 122 2.69 18.68 -19.21
N CYS A 123 2.17 17.61 -19.81
CA CYS A 123 1.54 16.52 -19.07
C CYS A 123 2.58 15.72 -18.26
N GLU A 124 3.75 15.50 -18.84
CA GLU A 124 4.88 14.85 -18.19
C GLU A 124 5.44 15.69 -17.05
N ALA A 125 5.54 17.01 -17.23
CA ALA A 125 6.03 17.91 -16.19
C ALA A 125 5.12 17.89 -14.94
N LEU A 126 3.80 17.78 -15.12
CA LEU A 126 2.85 17.59 -14.02
C LEU A 126 3.02 16.23 -13.32
N ASN A 127 3.22 15.15 -14.09
CA ASN A 127 3.51 13.82 -13.52
C ASN A 127 4.80 13.83 -12.69
N HIS A 128 5.87 14.39 -13.25
CA HIS A 128 7.16 14.49 -12.57
C HIS A 128 7.07 15.32 -11.30
N TYR A 129 6.36 16.45 -11.32
CA TYR A 129 6.14 17.29 -10.14
C TYR A 129 5.43 16.51 -9.02
N ALA A 130 4.38 15.75 -9.33
CA ALA A 130 3.69 14.95 -8.32
C ALA A 130 4.56 13.84 -7.73
N ASN A 131 5.39 13.19 -8.55
CA ASN A 131 6.34 12.18 -8.06
C ASN A 131 7.43 12.79 -7.16
N ILE A 132 7.93 14.00 -7.46
CA ILE A 132 8.82 14.74 -6.53
C ILE A 132 8.14 14.98 -5.19
N LEU A 133 6.87 15.43 -5.18
CA LEU A 133 6.13 15.65 -3.95
C LEU A 133 5.97 14.35 -3.14
N LEU A 134 5.74 13.22 -3.83
CA LEU A 134 5.66 11.90 -3.20
C LEU A 134 6.99 11.53 -2.54
N GLU A 135 8.10 11.61 -3.28
CA GLU A 135 9.45 11.32 -2.77
C GLU A 135 9.82 12.20 -1.58
N GLN A 136 9.48 13.50 -1.63
CA GLN A 136 9.73 14.42 -0.52
C GLN A 136 8.92 14.06 0.73
N THR A 137 7.65 13.70 0.55
CA THR A 137 6.78 13.27 1.64
C THR A 137 7.28 11.98 2.29
N GLU A 138 7.69 11.01 1.48
CA GLU A 138 8.25 9.74 1.95
C GLU A 138 9.59 9.96 2.68
N LYS A 139 10.46 10.81 2.14
CA LYS A 139 11.75 11.13 2.76
C LYS A 139 11.61 11.84 4.10
N LEU A 140 10.68 12.80 4.22
CA LEU A 140 10.37 13.45 5.49
C LEU A 140 9.91 12.40 6.51
N SER A 141 8.97 11.54 6.12
CA SER A 141 8.50 10.46 7.01
C SER A 141 9.61 9.51 7.45
N PHE A 142 10.61 9.24 6.61
CA PHE A 142 11.74 8.38 6.96
C PHE A 142 12.74 9.08 7.89
N ALA A 143 13.05 10.35 7.64
CA ALA A 143 13.96 11.12 8.50
C ALA A 143 13.42 11.25 9.94
N ASP A 144 12.11 11.48 10.07
CA ASP A 144 11.41 11.56 11.35
C ASP A 144 11.47 10.23 12.10
N ILE A 145 11.28 9.10 11.40
CA ILE A 145 11.42 7.76 12.00
C ILE A 145 12.86 7.48 12.43
N THR A 146 13.89 7.86 11.66
CA THR A 146 15.30 7.57 12.01
C THR A 146 15.84 8.31 13.23
N HIS A 147 15.22 9.43 13.62
CA HIS A 147 15.59 10.18 14.83
C HIS A 147 14.57 10.00 15.96
N GLY A 148 13.55 9.17 15.75
CA GLY A 148 12.53 8.90 16.75
C GLY A 148 13.06 8.00 17.88
N THR A 149 12.58 8.27 19.08
CA THR A 149 12.67 7.35 20.22
C THR A 149 11.52 6.36 20.13
N THR A 150 11.75 5.13 20.58
CA THR A 150 10.78 4.04 20.43
C THR A 150 10.54 3.33 21.75
N PHE A 151 9.28 3.01 22.04
CA PHE A 151 8.93 2.10 23.13
C PHE A 151 7.73 1.24 22.80
N GLN A 152 7.65 0.10 23.48
CA GLN A 152 6.51 -0.81 23.37
C GLN A 152 5.51 -0.55 24.50
N ALA A 153 4.23 -0.70 24.20
CA ALA A 153 3.18 -0.49 25.17
C ALA A 153 1.96 -1.37 24.88
N THR A 154 1.23 -1.73 25.93
CA THR A 154 -0.06 -2.43 25.82
C THR A 154 -1.20 -1.44 25.76
N VAL A 155 -2.12 -1.62 24.81
CA VAL A 155 -3.33 -0.80 24.67
C VAL A 155 -4.29 -1.09 25.82
N ILE A 156 -4.67 -0.06 26.56
CA ILE A 156 -5.61 -0.14 27.70
C ILE A 156 -7.01 0.29 27.26
N GLU A 157 -7.10 1.41 26.53
CA GLU A 157 -8.37 2.02 26.13
C GLU A 157 -8.20 2.71 24.78
N ILE A 158 -9.25 2.67 23.95
CA ILE A 158 -9.27 3.34 22.65
C ILE A 158 -10.50 4.25 22.60
N THR A 159 -10.27 5.50 22.26
CA THR A 159 -11.31 6.48 21.96
C THR A 159 -11.16 6.97 20.52
N ASP A 160 -12.14 7.74 20.03
CA ASP A 160 -12.08 8.35 18.70
C ASP A 160 -10.89 9.30 18.51
N SER A 161 -10.40 9.90 19.60
CA SER A 161 -9.34 10.93 19.58
C SER A 161 -7.98 10.44 20.10
N SER A 162 -7.96 9.45 20.99
CA SER A 162 -6.73 8.98 21.64
C SER A 162 -6.75 7.50 21.99
N ILE A 163 -5.56 6.93 22.12
CA ILE A 163 -5.29 5.57 22.59
C ILE A 163 -4.55 5.70 23.91
N LEU A 164 -5.10 5.13 24.99
CA LEU A 164 -4.43 5.02 26.27
C LEU A 164 -3.59 3.75 26.28
N VAL A 165 -2.29 3.88 26.54
CA VAL A 165 -1.35 2.76 26.56
C VAL A 165 -0.58 2.69 27.88
N LYS A 166 -0.18 1.48 28.27
CA LYS A 166 0.74 1.21 29.38
C LYS A 166 2.08 0.76 28.80
N PRO A 167 3.21 1.43 29.04
CA PRO A 167 4.52 0.93 28.60
C PRO A 167 4.78 -0.49 29.12
N VAL A 168 5.48 -1.32 28.33
CA VAL A 168 5.90 -2.65 28.77
C VAL A 168 6.91 -2.56 29.92
N ASP A 169 6.98 -3.60 30.75
CA ASP A 169 7.91 -3.60 31.89
C ASP A 169 9.36 -3.43 31.42
N GLY A 170 10.09 -2.52 32.08
CA GLY A 170 11.49 -2.20 31.74
C GLY A 170 11.67 -1.10 30.68
N SER A 171 10.60 -0.55 30.11
CA SER A 171 10.64 0.65 29.26
C SER A 171 11.11 1.88 30.07
N LEU A 172 11.92 2.73 29.44
CA LEU A 172 12.43 3.97 30.06
C LEU A 172 11.30 4.99 30.32
N GLU A 173 10.23 4.93 29.53
CA GLU A 173 9.05 5.78 29.66
C GLU A 173 8.32 5.58 30.99
N LEU A 174 8.51 4.43 31.65
CA LEU A 174 8.02 4.18 33.01
C LEU A 174 8.64 5.11 34.06
N ASP A 175 9.80 5.70 33.79
CA ASP A 175 10.39 6.73 34.66
C ASP A 175 9.55 8.02 34.67
N SER A 176 8.77 8.25 33.61
CA SER A 176 7.89 9.42 33.49
C SER A 176 6.44 9.12 33.88
N SER A 177 5.87 8.00 33.41
CA SER A 177 4.47 7.65 33.73
C SER A 177 4.15 6.16 33.50
N ASP A 178 3.16 5.64 34.21
CA ASP A 178 2.62 4.30 33.96
C ASP A 178 1.61 4.27 32.81
N LYS A 179 1.11 5.44 32.38
CA LYS A 179 0.08 5.57 31.34
C LYS A 179 0.35 6.74 30.42
N PHE A 180 0.23 6.48 29.12
CA PHE A 180 0.38 7.51 28.09
C PHE A 180 -0.87 7.60 27.22
N SER A 181 -1.33 8.83 26.98
CA SER A 181 -2.37 9.14 26.02
C SER A 181 -1.74 9.52 24.68
N VAL A 182 -1.97 8.69 23.66
CA VAL A 182 -1.36 8.79 22.33
C VAL A 182 -2.43 9.21 21.32
N PRO A 183 -2.18 10.15 20.40
CA PRO A 183 -3.19 10.57 19.41
C PRO A 183 -3.64 9.44 18.48
N ASN A 184 -4.95 9.26 18.31
CA ASN A 184 -5.54 8.27 17.40
C ASN A 184 -5.80 8.83 15.99
N THR A 185 -4.80 9.50 15.40
CA THR A 185 -4.99 10.24 14.13
C THR A 185 -5.29 9.35 12.93
N LYS A 186 -4.75 8.13 12.92
CA LYS A 186 -4.91 7.16 11.83
C LYS A 186 -6.08 6.19 12.02
N LYS A 187 -6.80 6.25 13.15
CA LYS A 187 -7.89 5.33 13.50
C LYS A 187 -7.50 3.87 13.26
N LEU A 188 -6.36 3.48 13.82
CA LEU A 188 -5.82 2.14 13.67
C LEU A 188 -6.83 1.11 14.22
N ALA A 189 -6.99 -0.02 13.54
CA ALA A 189 -7.82 -1.12 13.99
C ALA A 189 -7.11 -1.88 15.13
N LEU A 190 -7.07 -1.26 16.31
CA LEU A 190 -6.49 -1.81 17.53
C LEU A 190 -7.60 -2.33 18.46
N GLN A 191 -7.23 -3.21 19.37
CA GLN A 191 -8.07 -3.72 20.45
C GLN A 191 -7.38 -3.51 21.80
N THR A 192 -8.17 -3.43 22.88
CA THR A 192 -7.61 -3.46 24.23
C THR A 192 -6.86 -4.78 24.44
N GLY A 193 -5.63 -4.69 24.93
CA GLY A 193 -4.71 -5.83 25.09
C GLY A 193 -3.64 -5.94 24.02
N ASP A 194 -3.79 -5.26 22.87
CA ASP A 194 -2.78 -5.26 21.81
C ASP A 194 -1.46 -4.67 22.31
N THR A 195 -0.35 -5.28 21.89
CA THR A 195 0.99 -4.67 22.06
C THR A 195 1.30 -3.82 20.84
N VAL A 196 1.71 -2.58 21.06
CA VAL A 196 2.10 -1.66 19.99
C VAL A 196 3.52 -1.16 20.21
N GLU A 197 4.23 -0.92 19.11
CA GLU A 197 5.48 -0.16 19.09
C GLU A 197 5.19 1.28 18.66
N ILE A 198 5.64 2.25 19.45
CA ILE A 198 5.37 3.67 19.27
C ILE A 198 6.69 4.39 19.02
N VAL A 199 6.80 5.04 17.86
CA VAL A 199 7.91 5.92 17.48
C VAL A 199 7.49 7.37 17.67
N TYR A 200 8.23 8.13 18.46
CA TYR A 200 7.95 9.53 18.78
C TYR A 200 9.22 10.37 18.84
N ASN A 201 9.10 11.68 18.98
CA ASN A 201 10.22 12.62 18.94
C ASN A 201 11.10 12.66 20.21
N GLY A 202 10.80 11.88 21.24
CA GLY A 202 11.53 11.87 22.52
C GLY A 202 11.00 12.84 23.57
N ASP A 203 10.08 13.75 23.23
CA ASP A 203 9.50 14.68 24.20
C ASP A 203 8.34 14.02 24.96
N ILE A 204 8.30 14.24 26.28
CA ILE A 204 7.23 13.79 27.16
C ILE A 204 6.65 15.00 27.89
N LEU A 205 5.32 15.14 27.82
CA LEU A 205 4.58 16.10 28.61
C LEU A 205 4.07 15.42 29.89
N GLU A 206 4.67 15.79 31.02
CA GLU A 206 4.38 15.28 32.37
C GLU A 206 2.98 15.68 32.88
N SER A 207 1.95 15.08 32.28
CA SER A 207 0.55 15.13 32.69
C SER A 207 0.08 13.73 33.15
N TYR A 208 -1.18 13.59 33.58
CA TYR A 208 -1.72 12.28 33.95
C TYR A 208 -3.08 12.01 33.27
N PRO A 209 -3.17 11.02 32.35
CA PRO A 209 -2.06 10.26 31.74
C PRO A 209 -1.03 11.16 31.05
N ALA A 210 0.23 10.72 30.97
CA ALA A 210 1.27 11.50 30.28
C ALA A 210 0.98 11.57 28.78
N GLN A 211 1.52 12.59 28.11
CA GLN A 211 1.38 12.73 26.66
C GLN A 211 2.76 12.70 26.02
N LEU A 212 2.84 12.15 24.83
CA LEU A 212 4.03 12.24 24.00
C LEU A 212 4.00 13.55 23.23
N GLY A 213 5.17 14.03 22.80
CA GLY A 213 5.30 15.07 21.80
C GLY A 213 4.79 14.60 20.43
N GLU A 214 5.62 14.75 19.41
CA GLU A 214 5.24 14.31 18.07
C GLU A 214 5.36 12.80 17.93
N VAL A 215 4.24 12.13 17.60
CA VAL A 215 4.17 10.68 17.38
C VAL A 215 4.22 10.40 15.88
N TYR A 216 5.31 9.79 15.43
CA TYR A 216 5.54 9.50 14.02
C TYR A 216 4.82 8.24 13.56
N LYS A 217 4.85 7.18 14.37
CA LYS A 217 4.32 5.87 14.00
C LYS A 217 3.84 5.09 15.21
N ILE A 218 2.72 4.40 15.04
CA ILE A 218 2.26 3.34 15.94
C ILE A 218 2.14 2.09 15.08
N THR A 219 2.82 1.02 15.47
CA THR A 219 2.81 -0.26 14.77
C THR A 219 2.20 -1.29 15.72
N LEU A 220 1.15 -1.97 15.29
CA LEU A 220 0.68 -3.16 16.00
C LEU A 220 1.80 -4.20 15.94
N LEU A 221 2.32 -4.58 17.11
CA LEU A 221 3.15 -5.75 17.22
C LEU A 221 2.17 -6.90 17.37
N GLU A 222 2.03 -7.70 16.31
CA GLU A 222 1.38 -8.99 16.47
C GLU A 222 2.09 -9.69 17.62
N GLN A 223 1.33 -10.12 18.63
CA GLN A 223 1.86 -11.00 19.66
C GLN A 223 2.31 -12.27 18.96
N THR A 224 3.58 -12.33 18.58
CA THR A 224 4.27 -13.58 18.23
C THR A 224 4.57 -14.38 19.50
N GLU A 225 3.60 -14.46 20.43
CA GLU A 225 3.54 -15.48 21.48
C GLU A 225 2.81 -16.75 21.01
N ALA A 226 2.59 -16.89 19.70
CA ALA A 226 2.23 -18.16 19.05
C ALA A 226 3.24 -18.64 17.99
N ASP A 227 4.14 -17.76 17.50
CA ASP A 227 5.10 -18.10 16.43
C ASP A 227 6.48 -18.54 16.93
N ALA A 228 6.67 -18.65 18.25
CA ALA A 228 7.72 -19.47 18.83
C ALA A 228 7.24 -20.90 19.19
N MET A 229 6.01 -21.29 18.79
CA MET A 229 5.44 -22.61 19.09
C MET A 229 5.58 -23.64 17.95
N TRP A 230 6.19 -23.28 16.82
CA TRP A 230 6.40 -24.17 15.67
C TRP A 230 7.85 -24.20 15.15
N ASP A 231 8.83 -23.85 15.98
CA ASP A 231 10.23 -23.75 15.54
C ASP A 231 10.95 -25.11 15.43
N ARG A 232 10.24 -26.22 15.67
CA ARG A 232 10.74 -27.56 15.36
C ARG A 232 9.92 -28.20 14.25
N ILE A 233 10.63 -28.56 13.19
CA ILE A 233 10.11 -29.35 12.06
C ILE A 233 9.34 -30.56 12.63
N PRO A 234 8.09 -30.81 12.22
CA PRO A 234 7.35 -31.98 12.66
C PRO A 234 8.17 -33.25 12.48
N MET A 235 8.21 -34.09 13.52
CA MET A 235 9.07 -35.26 13.57
C MET A 235 8.40 -36.44 14.27
N VAL A 236 8.78 -37.64 13.87
CA VAL A 236 8.27 -38.90 14.42
C VAL A 236 9.41 -39.89 14.58
N ARG A 237 9.42 -40.63 15.69
CA ARG A 237 10.37 -41.72 15.90
C ARG A 237 9.70 -43.06 15.60
N ILE A 238 10.27 -43.82 14.66
CA ILE A 238 9.76 -45.14 14.22
C ILE A 238 10.94 -46.12 14.17
N ASN A 239 10.81 -47.26 14.86
CA ASN A 239 11.84 -48.32 14.93
C ASN A 239 13.25 -47.79 15.24
N GLY A 240 13.36 -46.87 16.20
CA GLY A 240 14.60 -46.26 16.66
C GLY A 240 15.15 -45.15 15.75
N LYS A 241 14.54 -44.88 14.59
CA LYS A 241 14.94 -43.83 13.66
C LYS A 241 14.06 -42.59 13.81
N LEU A 242 14.66 -41.39 13.77
CA LEU A 242 13.95 -40.12 13.83
C LEU A 242 13.75 -39.56 12.42
N TYR A 243 12.50 -39.33 12.05
CA TYR A 243 12.10 -38.85 10.74
C TYR A 243 11.55 -37.44 10.84
N TYR A 244 11.90 -36.59 9.88
CA TYR A 244 11.52 -35.18 9.84
C TYR A 244 10.63 -34.90 8.63
N ASP A 245 9.59 -34.10 8.84
CA ASP A 245 8.71 -33.64 7.77
C ASP A 245 9.53 -32.89 6.71
N THR A 246 9.27 -33.23 5.45
CA THR A 246 9.90 -32.58 4.29
C THR A 246 9.05 -31.44 3.74
N GLY A 247 7.80 -31.32 4.19
CA GLY A 247 6.79 -30.43 3.61
C GLY A 247 6.23 -30.93 2.26
N ARG A 248 6.58 -32.15 1.83
CA ARG A 248 6.17 -32.72 0.54
C ARG A 248 5.01 -33.70 0.70
N GLU A 249 4.01 -33.55 -0.16
CA GLU A 249 2.93 -34.53 -0.32
C GLU A 249 3.37 -35.69 -1.23
N SER A 250 2.96 -36.91 -0.90
CA SER A 250 3.20 -38.10 -1.71
C SER A 250 2.44 -38.05 -3.02
N THR A 251 3.09 -38.49 -4.10
CA THR A 251 2.46 -38.63 -5.43
C THR A 251 2.03 -40.06 -5.74
N VAL A 252 2.21 -41.00 -4.80
CA VAL A 252 1.86 -42.41 -4.99
C VAL A 252 0.33 -42.57 -5.03
N SER A 253 -0.19 -43.08 -6.14
CA SER A 253 -1.61 -43.40 -6.32
C SER A 253 -1.85 -44.91 -6.22
N GLY A 254 -2.95 -45.33 -5.59
CA GLY A 254 -3.34 -46.74 -5.49
C GLY A 254 -2.74 -47.51 -4.31
N ARG A 255 -2.56 -46.88 -3.14
CA ARG A 255 -2.09 -47.54 -1.92
C ARG A 255 -3.04 -48.67 -1.50
N CYS A 256 -2.47 -49.82 -1.14
CA CYS A 256 -3.20 -50.88 -0.45
C CYS A 256 -3.70 -50.32 0.90
N GLY A 257 -4.97 -50.54 1.24
CA GLY A 257 -5.61 -49.96 2.44
C GLY A 257 -5.09 -50.45 3.80
N ASN A 258 -3.98 -51.19 3.84
CA ASN A 258 -3.35 -51.64 5.07
C ASN A 258 -2.16 -50.72 5.41
N MET A 259 -2.22 -50.08 6.58
CA MET A 259 -1.12 -49.29 7.13
C MET A 259 0.01 -50.22 7.63
N ASP A 260 1.26 -49.75 7.57
CA ASP A 260 2.41 -50.48 8.15
C ASP A 260 2.51 -50.27 9.66
N GLY A 261 2.01 -49.14 10.16
CA GLY A 261 1.87 -48.86 11.58
C GLY A 261 1.06 -47.59 11.86
N GLU A 262 1.02 -47.19 13.12
CA GLU A 262 0.27 -46.03 13.61
C GLU A 262 1.10 -45.29 14.66
N ILE A 263 1.04 -43.96 14.65
CA ILE A 263 1.60 -43.08 15.69
C ILE A 263 0.65 -43.12 16.88
N ILE A 264 1.07 -43.62 18.02
CA ILE A 264 0.19 -43.89 19.18
C ILE A 264 0.31 -42.86 20.30
N SER A 265 1.38 -42.05 20.32
CA SER A 265 1.61 -41.05 21.35
C SER A 265 2.18 -39.76 20.78
N THR A 266 2.08 -38.67 21.54
CA THR A 266 2.62 -37.37 21.17
C THR A 266 3.33 -36.75 22.37
N VAL A 267 4.45 -36.08 22.12
CA VAL A 267 5.09 -35.13 23.03
C VAL A 267 4.62 -33.72 22.71
N ASP A 268 5.11 -32.74 23.47
CA ASP A 268 4.92 -31.33 23.12
C ASP A 268 5.57 -31.01 21.76
N GLY A 269 5.03 -30.03 21.03
CA GLY A 269 5.54 -29.62 19.71
C GLY A 269 7.01 -29.21 19.70
N THR A 270 7.51 -28.78 20.86
CA THR A 270 8.90 -28.36 21.06
C THR A 270 9.84 -29.52 21.47
N GLU A 271 9.32 -30.70 21.77
CA GLU A 271 10.11 -31.85 22.24
C GLU A 271 10.52 -32.77 21.07
N ILE A 272 11.65 -33.46 21.21
CA ILE A 272 12.07 -34.51 20.27
C ILE A 272 11.46 -35.82 20.74
N PRO A 273 10.70 -36.56 19.91
CA PRO A 273 10.20 -37.88 20.26
C PRO A 273 11.32 -38.83 20.63
N MET A 274 11.19 -39.45 21.81
CA MET A 274 12.17 -40.37 22.37
C MET A 274 11.71 -41.83 22.33
N GLU A 275 10.40 -42.07 22.19
CA GLU A 275 9.81 -43.41 22.10
C GLU A 275 9.40 -43.76 20.66
N ASP A 276 9.35 -45.06 20.34
CA ASP A 276 8.83 -45.50 19.04
C ASP A 276 7.32 -45.24 18.94
N ASN A 277 6.88 -44.83 17.74
CA ASN A 277 5.51 -44.43 17.43
C ASN A 277 5.04 -43.18 18.19
N GLN A 278 5.99 -42.30 18.53
CA GLN A 278 5.75 -41.01 19.17
C GLN A 278 6.10 -39.87 18.20
N SER A 279 5.27 -38.83 18.16
CA SER A 279 5.50 -37.61 17.35
C SER A 279 5.49 -36.34 18.20
N ASN A 280 5.86 -35.21 17.62
CA ASN A 280 5.62 -33.87 18.20
C ASN A 280 4.45 -33.13 17.50
N PHE A 281 3.61 -33.83 16.75
CA PHE A 281 2.54 -33.21 15.95
C PHE A 281 1.18 -33.91 16.09
N GLY A 282 1.06 -34.85 17.04
CA GLY A 282 -0.18 -35.57 17.34
C GLY A 282 -0.11 -37.08 17.05
N SER A 283 -1.10 -37.81 17.57
CA SER A 283 -1.22 -39.27 17.43
C SER A 283 -2.50 -39.68 16.68
N GLY A 284 -2.64 -40.97 16.38
CA GLY A 284 -3.75 -41.54 15.60
C GLY A 284 -3.51 -41.55 14.09
N PHE A 285 -2.29 -41.24 13.64
CA PHE A 285 -1.93 -41.19 12.22
C PHE A 285 -1.32 -42.52 11.78
N GLY A 286 -1.89 -43.13 10.74
CA GLY A 286 -1.32 -44.30 10.09
C GLY A 286 -0.13 -43.93 9.21
N TYR A 287 0.87 -44.80 9.12
CA TYR A 287 2.03 -44.59 8.25
C TYR A 287 2.35 -45.80 7.39
N GLN A 288 3.11 -45.56 6.32
CA GLN A 288 3.67 -46.59 5.44
C GLN A 288 5.15 -46.30 5.16
N TYR A 289 5.94 -47.34 4.92
CA TYR A 289 7.31 -47.18 4.44
C TYR A 289 7.31 -46.75 2.98
N GLY A 290 7.97 -45.63 2.70
CA GLY A 290 8.16 -45.13 1.34
C GLY A 290 9.44 -45.66 0.70
N THR A 291 9.85 -45.02 -0.39
CA THR A 291 11.14 -45.27 -1.05
C THR A 291 12.27 -44.56 -0.32
N GLU A 292 13.51 -45.04 -0.46
CA GLU A 292 14.71 -44.35 0.04
C GLU A 292 14.69 -44.07 1.56
N ASP A 293 14.30 -45.06 2.36
CA ASP A 293 14.23 -44.95 3.83
C ASP A 293 13.32 -43.79 4.31
N THR A 294 12.24 -43.49 3.60
CA THR A 294 11.22 -42.53 4.03
C THR A 294 10.06 -43.20 4.78
N ILE A 295 9.37 -42.41 5.60
CA ILE A 295 8.08 -42.75 6.17
C ILE A 295 7.05 -41.80 5.56
N GLU A 296 5.93 -42.34 5.10
CA GLU A 296 4.83 -41.57 4.57
C GLU A 296 3.66 -41.64 5.55
N ILE A 297 3.17 -40.49 6.01
CA ILE A 297 2.19 -40.41 7.10
C ILE A 297 0.88 -39.90 6.54
N PHE A 298 -0.22 -40.62 6.81
CA PHE A 298 -1.55 -40.20 6.41
C PHE A 298 -2.15 -39.28 7.48
N MET A 299 -2.19 -37.99 7.16
CA MET A 299 -2.78 -36.96 8.01
C MET A 299 -3.53 -35.94 7.16
N ASN A 300 -4.65 -35.40 7.67
CA ASN A 300 -5.48 -34.42 6.95
C ASN A 300 -5.89 -34.88 5.53
N GLU A 301 -6.30 -36.15 5.40
CA GLU A 301 -6.71 -36.79 4.13
C GLU A 301 -5.61 -36.85 3.05
N LYS A 302 -4.35 -36.63 3.42
CA LYS A 302 -3.19 -36.59 2.53
C LYS A 302 -2.04 -37.40 3.08
N TRP A 303 -1.11 -37.78 2.19
CA TRP A 303 0.12 -38.49 2.56
C TRP A 303 1.29 -37.53 2.54
N PHE A 304 1.98 -37.38 3.67
CA PHE A 304 3.14 -36.50 3.80
C PHE A 304 4.41 -37.31 3.96
N ILE A 305 5.48 -36.87 3.30
CA ILE A 305 6.76 -37.58 3.27
C ILE A 305 7.66 -37.07 4.40
N PHE A 306 8.14 -38.00 5.21
CA PHE A 306 9.12 -37.77 6.26
C PHE A 306 10.42 -38.51 5.92
N GLU A 307 11.55 -37.82 6.06
CA GLU A 307 12.88 -38.34 5.73
C GLU A 307 13.69 -38.57 7.01
N TYR A 308 14.39 -39.70 7.05
CA TYR A 308 15.37 -39.96 8.10
C TYR A 308 16.56 -39.00 7.95
N ARG A 309 17.00 -38.40 9.05
CA ARG A 309 18.26 -37.65 9.12
C ARG A 309 19.12 -38.29 10.20
N GLU A 310 20.38 -38.61 9.87
CA GLU A 310 21.35 -38.97 10.90
C GLU A 310 21.58 -37.75 11.79
N ASP A 311 21.52 -37.94 13.10
CA ASP A 311 21.88 -36.91 14.06
C ASP A 311 23.33 -36.50 13.78
N SER A 312 23.53 -35.31 13.22
CA SER A 312 24.85 -34.70 13.16
C SER A 312 25.24 -34.37 14.60
N GLU A 313 26.15 -35.16 15.18
CA GLU A 313 26.81 -34.91 16.46
C GLU A 313 27.37 -33.47 16.58
#